data_AF-A0A2V6J6J4-F1
#
_entry.id   AF-A0A2V6J6J4-F1
#
_cell.length_a   1.000
_cell.length_b   1.000
_cell.length_c   1.000
_cell.angle_alpha   90.00
_cell.angle_beta   90.00
_cell.angle_gamma   90.00
#
_symmetry.space_group_name_H-M   'P 1'
#
loop_
_entity.id
_entity.type
_entity.pdbx_description
1 polymer ?
#
loop_
_entity_poly.entity_id
_entity_poly.type
_entity_poly.pdbx_seq_one_letter_code
_entity_poly.pdbx_strand_id
1 'polypeptide(L)'
;ESLGASANNLDPIRAYRQRQLLRIILREVVGLATPAAVSAELSDLAEACLVFTATLIGDEQLTIIAFGKIGGRDIGYGADLDVIFVGEENR
;
A
#
# COMPACT_ATOMS: atom_id res chain seq x y z
N GLU A 1 -16.26 -7.31 2.64
CA GLU A 1 -16.11 -7.48 4.10
C GLU A 1 -14.70 -7.09 4.51
N SER A 2 -14.52 -6.38 5.62
CA SER A 2 -13.22 -5.87 6.04
C SER A 2 -12.26 -6.94 6.62
N LEU A 3 -12.63 -8.23 6.59
CA LEU A 3 -11.85 -9.33 7.19
C LEU A 3 -11.48 -9.09 8.67
N GLY A 4 -12.32 -8.36 9.41
CA GLY A 4 -12.08 -7.96 10.79
C GLY A 4 -11.24 -6.68 10.95
N ALA A 5 -10.87 -6.03 9.85
CA ALA A 5 -10.18 -4.75 9.89
C ALA A 5 -11.14 -3.62 10.27
N SER A 6 -10.65 -2.69 11.07
CA SER A 6 -11.35 -1.47 11.46
C SER A 6 -10.33 -0.36 11.70
N ALA A 7 -10.80 0.87 11.92
CA ALA A 7 -9.92 1.98 12.32
C ALA A 7 -9.08 1.66 13.57
N ASN A 8 -9.58 0.78 14.45
CA ASN A 8 -8.89 0.37 15.68
C ASN A 8 -8.14 -0.97 15.54
N ASN A 9 -8.26 -1.66 14.39
CA ASN A 9 -7.60 -2.93 14.13
C ASN A 9 -7.10 -3.00 12.69
N LEU A 10 -5.81 -2.73 12.52
CA LEU A 10 -5.13 -2.78 11.21
C LEU A 10 -4.40 -4.10 10.96
N ASP A 11 -4.50 -5.09 11.87
CA ASP A 11 -3.77 -6.35 11.76
C ASP A 11 -4.10 -7.15 10.48
N PRO A 12 -5.34 -7.17 9.98
CA PRO A 12 -5.63 -7.84 8.71
C PRO A 12 -4.89 -7.20 7.52
N ILE A 13 -4.72 -5.87 7.52
CA ILE A 13 -3.95 -5.15 6.49
C ILE A 13 -2.47 -5.51 6.59
N ARG A 14 -1.93 -5.57 7.81
CA ARG A 14 -0.54 -5.99 8.06
C ARG A 14 -0.30 -7.41 7.59
N ALA A 15 -1.23 -8.32 7.89
CA ALA A 15 -1.16 -9.71 7.44
C ALA A 15 -1.24 -9.83 5.91
N TYR A 16 -2.12 -9.06 5.25
CA TYR A 16 -2.20 -8.98 3.80
C TYR A 16 -0.87 -8.49 3.21
N ARG A 17 -0.34 -7.37 3.71
CA ARG A 17 0.96 -6.82 3.29
C ARG A 17 2.06 -7.87 3.42
N GLN A 18 2.17 -8.53 4.58
CA GLN A 18 3.21 -9.51 4.83
C GLN A 18 3.11 -10.73 3.90
N ARG A 19 1.89 -11.20 3.62
CA ARG A 19 1.65 -12.29 2.68
C ARG A 19 2.05 -11.91 1.25
N GLN A 20 1.70 -10.71 0.80
CA GLN A 20 2.04 -10.24 -0.54
C GLN A 20 3.54 -9.98 -0.69
N LEU A 21 4.18 -9.38 0.32
CA LEU A 21 5.63 -9.21 0.35
C LEU A 21 6.35 -10.57 0.20
N LEU A 22 5.94 -11.58 0.96
CA LEU A 22 6.50 -12.93 0.82
C LEU A 22 6.34 -13.47 -0.61
N ARG A 23 5.15 -13.31 -1.20
CA ARG A 23 4.88 -13.74 -2.58
C ARG A 23 5.80 -13.04 -3.60
N ILE A 24 6.00 -11.73 -3.46
CA ILE A 24 6.84 -10.92 -4.35
C ILE A 24 8.31 -11.36 -4.20
N ILE A 25 8.80 -11.47 -2.96
CA ILE A 25 10.17 -11.93 -2.65
C ILE A 25 10.41 -13.32 -3.25
N LEU A 26 9.47 -14.25 -3.07
CA LEU A 26 9.62 -15.60 -3.64
C LEU A 26 9.71 -15.56 -5.17
N ARG A 27 8.86 -14.77 -5.84
CA ARG A 27 8.91 -14.61 -7.31
C ARG A 27 10.23 -14.04 -7.79
N GLU A 28 10.79 -13.06 -7.08
CA GLU A 28 12.10 -12.51 -7.38
C GLU A 28 13.21 -13.56 -7.18
N VAL A 29 13.23 -14.25 -6.04
CA VAL A 29 14.24 -15.26 -5.69
C VAL A 29 14.25 -16.42 -6.68
N VAL A 30 13.08 -16.86 -7.17
CA VAL A 30 13.00 -17.94 -8.17
C VAL A 30 13.15 -17.45 -9.61
N GLY A 31 13.41 -16.16 -9.83
CA GLY A 31 13.65 -15.59 -11.16
C GLY A 31 12.40 -15.45 -12.03
N LEU A 32 11.21 -15.42 -11.43
CA LEU A 32 9.92 -15.29 -12.12
C LEU A 32 9.47 -13.83 -12.31
N ALA A 33 10.18 -12.86 -11.74
CA ALA A 33 9.89 -11.44 -11.87
C ALA A 33 11.16 -10.65 -12.18
N THR A 34 11.06 -9.66 -13.07
CA THR A 34 12.15 -8.72 -13.35
C THR A 34 12.21 -7.65 -12.25
N PRO A 35 13.34 -6.93 -12.07
CA PRO A 35 13.43 -5.86 -11.08
C PRO A 35 12.34 -4.78 -11.25
N ALA A 36 12.03 -4.42 -12.50
CA ALA A 36 10.96 -3.47 -12.80
C ALA A 36 9.57 -4.02 -12.42
N ALA A 37 9.32 -5.32 -12.64
CA ALA A 37 8.07 -5.95 -12.24
C ALA A 37 7.94 -6.02 -10.71
N VAL A 38 9.02 -6.31 -9.99
CA VAL A 38 9.04 -6.28 -8.52
C VAL A 38 8.70 -4.88 -8.00
N SER A 39 9.33 -3.85 -8.56
CA SER A 39 9.07 -2.45 -8.20
C SER A 39 7.60 -2.04 -8.41
N ALA A 40 7.03 -2.47 -9.53
CA ALA A 40 5.61 -2.27 -9.83
C ALA A 40 4.69 -3.02 -8.85
N GLU A 41 4.96 -4.31 -8.58
CA GLU A 41 4.16 -5.11 -7.63
C GLU A 41 4.23 -4.57 -6.20
N LEU A 42 5.38 -4.03 -5.77
CA LEU A 42 5.52 -3.36 -4.48
C LEU A 42 4.71 -2.06 -4.44
N SER A 43 4.72 -1.29 -5.52
CA SER A 43 3.94 -0.06 -5.65
C SER A 43 2.44 -0.35 -5.59
N ASP A 44 1.98 -1.38 -6.31
CA ASP A 44 0.60 -1.87 -6.26
C ASP A 44 0.20 -2.32 -4.84
N LEU A 45 1.11 -3.00 -4.13
CA LEU A 45 0.85 -3.41 -2.76
C LEU A 45 0.69 -2.22 -1.82
N ALA A 46 1.55 -1.20 -1.95
CA ALA A 46 1.46 0.03 -1.17
C ALA A 46 0.14 0.76 -1.43
N GLU A 47 -0.22 0.93 -2.71
CA GLU A 47 -1.47 1.55 -3.15
C GLU A 47 -2.70 0.80 -2.61
N ALA A 48 -2.73 -0.53 -2.73
CA ALA A 48 -3.83 -1.35 -2.22
C ALA A 48 -4.01 -1.20 -0.70
N CYS A 49 -2.90 -1.12 0.06
CA CYS A 49 -2.96 -0.91 1.50
C CYS A 49 -3.49 0.49 1.85
N LEU A 50 -3.05 1.53 1.12
CA LEU A 50 -3.52 2.90 1.31
C LEU A 50 -5.00 3.05 0.98
N VAL A 51 -5.44 2.58 -0.19
CA VAL A 51 -6.84 2.62 -0.61
C VAL A 51 -7.73 1.90 0.39
N PHE A 52 -7.35 0.68 0.80
CA PHE A 52 -8.13 -0.05 1.79
C PHE A 52 -8.20 0.68 3.14
N THR A 53 -7.10 1.26 3.60
CA THR A 53 -7.09 2.06 4.84
C THR A 53 -7.98 3.29 4.73
N ALA A 54 -7.94 4.01 3.60
CA ALA A 54 -8.81 5.16 3.35
C ALA A 54 -10.30 4.76 3.37
N THR A 55 -10.65 3.64 2.74
CA THR A 55 -12.03 3.12 2.78
C THR A 55 -12.50 2.72 4.18
N LEU A 56 -11.60 2.29 5.07
CA LEU A 56 -11.95 1.97 6.47
C LEU A 56 -12.25 3.21 7.30
N ILE A 57 -11.60 4.34 6.98
CA ILE A 57 -11.81 5.61 7.69
C ILE A 57 -13.16 6.24 7.25
N GLY A 58 -13.64 5.90 6.06
CA GLY A 58 -14.98 6.28 5.59
C GLY A 58 -15.09 7.74 5.19
N ASP A 59 -13.97 8.39 4.89
CA ASP A 59 -13.94 9.78 4.42
C ASP A 59 -13.89 9.83 2.89
N GLU A 60 -15.04 10.07 2.27
CA GLU A 60 -15.16 10.19 0.81
C GLU A 60 -14.54 11.48 0.25
N GLN A 61 -14.20 12.44 1.12
CA GLN A 61 -13.56 13.70 0.73
C GLN A 61 -12.03 13.68 0.91
N LEU A 62 -11.48 12.57 1.40
CA LEU A 62 -10.04 12.39 1.57
C LEU A 62 -9.35 12.04 0.24
N THR A 63 -8.54 12.97 -0.24
CA THR A 63 -7.59 12.74 -1.34
C THR A 63 -6.20 12.44 -0.78
N ILE A 64 -5.58 11.35 -1.24
CA ILE A 64 -4.21 10.99 -0.89
C ILE A 64 -3.32 11.22 -2.11
N ILE A 65 -2.33 12.09 -1.98
CA ILE A 65 -1.35 12.38 -3.05
C ILE A 65 -0.04 11.71 -2.68
N ALA A 66 0.38 10.72 -3.46
CA ALA A 66 1.67 10.05 -3.28
C ALA A 66 2.81 10.81 -3.96
N PHE A 67 3.95 10.91 -3.26
CA PHE A 67 5.17 11.56 -3.72
C PHE A 67 6.33 10.56 -3.78
N GLY A 68 7.51 11.06 -4.18
CA GLY A 68 8.75 10.32 -4.17
C GLY A 68 8.67 9.06 -5.01
N LYS A 69 9.24 7.97 -4.48
CA LYS A 69 9.33 6.69 -5.19
C LYS A 69 7.96 6.06 -5.44
N ILE A 70 6.97 6.28 -4.56
CA ILE A 70 5.62 5.74 -4.72
C ILE A 70 4.88 6.48 -5.81
N GLY A 71 4.97 7.81 -5.82
CA GLY A 71 4.44 8.62 -6.92
C GLY A 71 5.05 8.24 -8.27
N GLY A 72 6.34 7.87 -8.27
CA GLY A 72 7.04 7.33 -9.45
C GLY A 72 6.84 5.84 -9.73
N ARG A 73 6.08 5.12 -8.88
CA ARG A 73 5.88 3.66 -8.94
C ARG A 73 7.18 2.85 -9.02
N ASP A 74 8.22 3.35 -8.36
CA ASP A 74 9.56 2.76 -8.35
C ASP A 74 10.06 2.49 -6.92
N ILE A 75 9.26 1.76 -6.13
CA ILE A 75 9.56 1.52 -4.72
C ILE A 75 10.29 0.19 -4.52
N GLY A 76 11.26 0.20 -3.60
CA GLY A 76 11.94 -1.00 -3.14
C GLY A 76 11.35 -1.57 -1.85
N TYR A 77 11.88 -2.71 -1.42
CA TYR A 77 11.55 -3.27 -0.12
C TYR A 77 11.83 -2.29 1.02
N GLY A 78 10.90 -2.20 1.97
CA GLY A 78 11.05 -1.34 3.14
C GLY A 78 11.00 0.17 2.83
N ALA A 79 10.57 0.56 1.62
CA ALA A 79 10.33 1.96 1.32
C ALA A 79 9.25 2.57 2.21
N ASP A 80 9.49 3.80 2.66
CA ASP A 80 8.51 4.60 3.39
C ASP A 80 7.44 5.17 2.45
N LEU A 81 6.27 5.51 3.01
CA LEU A 81 5.17 6.13 2.29
C LEU A 81 5.18 7.66 2.38
N ASP A 82 5.71 8.31 1.35
CA ASP A 82 5.64 9.77 1.21
C ASP A 82 4.28 10.18 0.64
N VAL A 83 3.35 10.60 1.50
CA VAL A 83 1.98 10.98 1.10
C VAL A 83 1.55 12.31 1.72
N ILE A 84 0.74 13.07 0.98
CA ILE A 84 0.02 14.25 1.46
C ILE A 84 -1.47 13.92 1.48
N PHE A 85 -2.14 14.22 2.59
CA PHE A 85 -3.59 14.12 2.72
C PHE A 85 -4.21 15.48 2.45
N VAL A 86 -5.20 15.52 1.57
CA VAL A 86 -5.98 16.72 1.23
C VAL A 86 -7.45 16.39 1.45
N GLY A 87 -8.13 17.22 2.22
CA GLY A 87 -9.55 17.11 2.50
C GLY A 87 -10.10 18.46 2.93
N GLU A 88 -11.41 18.57 3.13
CA GLU A 88 -11.98 19.81 3.67
C GLU A 88 -11.56 20.02 5.12
N GLU A 89 -11.31 21.29 5.47
CA GLU A 89 -10.97 21.71 6.83
C GLU A 89 -12.24 21.67 7.70
N ASN A 90 -12.67 20.46 8.08
CA ASN A 90 -13.73 20.25 9.07
C ASN A 90 -13.71 18.82 9.64
N ARG A 91 -12.61 18.46 10.32
CA ARG A 91 -12.62 17.70 11.59
C ARG A 91 -11.24 17.52 12.20
#